data_AF-A0A5D0IYC8-F1
#
_entry.id   AF-A0A5D0IYC8-F1
#
_cell.length_a   1.000
_cell.length_b   1.000
_cell.length_c   1.000
_cell.angle_alpha   90.00
_cell.angle_beta   90.00
_cell.angle_gamma   90.00
#
_symmetry.space_group_name_H-M   'P 1'
#
loop_
_entity.id
_entity.type
_entity.pdbx_description
1 polymer ?
#
loop_
_entity_poly.entity_id
_entity_poly.type
_entity_poly.pdbx_seq_one_letter_code
_entity_poly.pdbx_strand_id
1 'polypeptide(L)'
;EFINFLATQQITASEWENLKVNKPELAETELDVFSDLIWEGVLNKAEYLEHISAKHMYLFYLGEENMQAIVINLKNDVDITTTEGYNWLRENLMDENVEFLQANKDYTEDKNLDKFKMI
;
A
#
# COMPACT_ATOMS: atom_id res chain seq x y z
N GLU A 1 -2.00 -19.76 -1.77
CA GLU A 1 -3.06 -18.93 -2.37
C GLU A 1 -3.04 -18.98 -3.90
N PHE A 2 -1.90 -18.74 -4.56
CA PHE A 2 -1.79 -18.84 -6.04
C PHE A 2 -2.23 -20.19 -6.65
N ILE A 3 -1.80 -21.33 -6.09
CA ILE A 3 -2.24 -22.66 -6.57
C ILE A 3 -3.76 -22.86 -6.42
N ASN A 4 -4.37 -22.28 -5.38
CA ASN A 4 -5.82 -22.34 -5.20
C ASN A 4 -6.53 -21.46 -6.24
N PHE A 5 -5.96 -20.29 -6.55
CA PHE A 5 -6.44 -19.44 -7.64
C PHE A 5 -6.40 -20.17 -8.99
N LEU A 6 -5.25 -20.77 -9.36
CA LEU A 6 -5.12 -21.58 -10.57
C LEU A 6 -6.15 -22.72 -10.60
N ALA A 7 -6.38 -23.39 -9.46
CA ALA A 7 -7.41 -24.42 -9.35
C ALA A 7 -8.84 -23.88 -9.55
N THR A 8 -9.15 -22.63 -9.14
CA THR A 8 -10.44 -21.99 -9.46
C THR A 8 -10.60 -21.72 -10.95
N GLN A 9 -9.50 -21.46 -11.66
CA GLN A 9 -9.44 -21.32 -13.11
C GLN A 9 -9.35 -22.67 -13.84
N GLN A 10 -9.44 -23.79 -13.10
CA GLN A 10 -9.30 -25.16 -13.60
C GLN A 10 -7.92 -25.45 -14.23
N ILE A 11 -6.89 -24.68 -13.87
CA ILE A 11 -5.51 -24.87 -14.32
C ILE A 11 -4.78 -25.78 -13.33
N THR A 12 -4.32 -26.93 -13.81
CA THR A 12 -3.48 -27.84 -13.02
C THR A 12 -2.02 -27.37 -12.98
N ALA A 13 -1.25 -27.87 -12.01
CA ALA A 13 0.19 -27.55 -11.91
C ALA A 13 0.97 -27.94 -13.18
N SER A 14 0.61 -29.06 -13.82
CA SER A 14 1.24 -29.51 -15.08
C SER A 14 0.91 -28.60 -16.26
N GLU A 15 -0.32 -28.10 -16.33
CA GLU A 15 -0.72 -27.13 -17.36
C GLU A 15 -0.07 -25.77 -17.12
N TRP A 16 0.09 -25.34 -15.88
CA TRP A 16 0.82 -24.12 -15.52
C TRP A 16 2.29 -24.17 -15.96
N GLU A 17 2.99 -25.29 -15.69
CA GLU A 17 4.35 -25.48 -16.17
C GLU A 17 4.43 -25.46 -17.71
N ASN A 18 3.44 -26.05 -18.39
CA ASN A 18 3.35 -26.01 -19.84
C ASN A 18 3.08 -24.59 -20.39
N LEU A 19 2.19 -23.84 -19.74
CA LEU A 19 1.84 -22.45 -20.06
C LEU A 19 3.07 -21.55 -20.00
N LYS A 20 3.86 -21.62 -18.92
CA LYS A 20 5.09 -20.83 -18.79
C LYS A 20 6.09 -21.06 -19.92
N VAL A 21 6.19 -22.30 -20.41
CA VAL A 21 7.16 -22.67 -21.46
C VAL A 21 6.65 -22.33 -22.86
N ASN A 22 5.39 -22.65 -23.15
CA ASN A 22 4.86 -22.59 -24.51
C ASN A 22 4.06 -21.33 -24.81
N LYS A 23 3.55 -20.65 -23.78
CA LYS A 23 2.70 -19.46 -23.88
C LYS A 23 2.99 -18.49 -22.73
N PRO A 24 4.23 -17.97 -22.63
CA PRO A 24 4.65 -17.11 -21.52
C PRO A 24 3.77 -15.86 -21.34
N GLU A 25 3.30 -15.26 -22.44
CA GLU A 25 2.39 -14.08 -22.39
C GLU A 25 1.07 -14.38 -21.66
N LEU A 26 0.52 -15.59 -21.85
CA LEU A 26 -0.67 -16.03 -21.13
C LEU A 26 -0.37 -16.31 -19.66
N ALA A 27 0.80 -16.88 -19.35
CA ALA A 27 1.21 -17.07 -17.96
C ALA A 27 1.39 -15.73 -17.23
N GLU A 28 1.94 -14.72 -17.90
CA GLU A 28 2.04 -13.35 -17.37
C GLU A 28 0.65 -12.76 -17.09
N THR A 29 -0.28 -12.91 -18.03
CA THR A 29 -1.68 -12.47 -17.85
C THR A 29 -2.33 -13.12 -16.61
N GLU A 30 -2.14 -14.43 -16.40
CA GLU A 30 -2.68 -15.11 -15.22
C GLU A 30 -2.04 -14.63 -13.90
N LEU A 31 -0.76 -14.25 -13.93
CA LEU A 31 -0.08 -13.64 -12.79
C LEU A 31 -0.63 -12.24 -12.49
N ASP A 32 -0.90 -11.44 -13.52
CA ASP A 32 -1.48 -10.10 -13.38
C ASP A 32 -2.88 -10.19 -12.75
N VAL A 33 -3.74 -11.07 -13.26
CA VAL A 33 -5.10 -11.29 -12.70
C VAL A 33 -5.01 -11.77 -11.25
N PHE A 34 -4.07 -12.66 -10.93
CA PHE A 34 -3.86 -13.07 -9.55
C PHE A 34 -3.40 -11.91 -8.66
N SER A 35 -2.46 -11.10 -9.15
CA SER A 35 -1.96 -9.92 -8.44
C SER A 35 -3.11 -8.96 -8.11
N ASP A 36 -3.98 -8.67 -9.08
CA ASP A 36 -5.14 -7.81 -8.90
C ASP A 36 -6.09 -8.35 -7.83
N LEU A 37 -6.36 -9.66 -7.81
CA LEU A 37 -7.22 -10.27 -6.79
C LEU A 37 -6.64 -10.19 -5.38
N ILE A 38 -5.32 -10.37 -5.25
CA ILE A 38 -4.64 -10.23 -3.96
C ILE A 38 -4.71 -8.76 -3.51
N TRP A 39 -4.41 -7.82 -4.40
CA TRP A 39 -4.48 -6.39 -4.09
C TRP A 39 -5.89 -5.95 -3.72
N GLU A 40 -6.92 -6.38 -4.45
CA GLU A 40 -8.31 -6.13 -4.10
C GLU A 40 -8.63 -6.67 -2.69
N GLY A 41 -8.21 -7.90 -2.39
CA GLY A 41 -8.41 -8.52 -1.08
C GLY A 41 -7.70 -7.78 0.07
N VAL A 42 -6.50 -7.24 -0.18
CA VAL A 42 -5.73 -6.44 0.79
C VAL A 42 -6.35 -5.05 0.97
N LEU A 43 -6.63 -4.34 -0.12
CA LEU A 43 -7.14 -2.96 -0.11
C LEU A 43 -8.56 -2.86 0.46
N ASN A 44 -9.37 -3.91 0.29
CA ASN A 44 -10.69 -3.99 0.91
C ASN A 44 -10.62 -4.13 2.44
N LYS A 45 -9.50 -4.61 2.98
CA LYS A 45 -9.27 -4.77 4.43
C LYS A 45 -8.38 -3.68 5.02
N ALA A 46 -7.64 -2.96 4.19
CA ALA A 46 -6.74 -1.90 4.62
C ALA A 46 -7.56 -0.69 5.10
N GLU A 47 -7.49 -0.41 6.40
CA GLU A 47 -8.08 0.78 7.01
C GLU A 47 -7.05 1.90 7.21
N TYR A 48 -5.79 1.54 7.46
CA TYR A 48 -4.70 2.48 7.71
C TYR A 48 -3.49 2.10 6.87
N LEU A 49 -2.83 3.10 6.29
CA LEU A 49 -1.53 2.96 5.65
C LEU A 49 -0.56 3.95 6.28
N GLU A 50 0.67 3.52 6.48
CA GLU A 50 1.75 4.40 6.93
C GLU A 50 2.95 4.27 6.01
N HIS A 51 3.58 5.40 5.73
CA HIS A 51 4.86 5.44 5.05
C HIS A 51 5.78 6.37 5.83
N ILE A 52 6.84 5.80 6.39
CA ILE A 52 7.82 6.51 7.21
C ILE A 52 9.16 6.52 6.48
N SER A 53 9.70 7.72 6.31
CA SER A 53 11.06 7.99 5.84
C SER A 53 11.76 8.85 6.88
N ALA A 54 13.08 9.05 6.74
CA ALA A 54 13.89 9.71 7.76
C ALA A 54 13.35 11.07 8.24
N LYS A 55 12.72 11.85 7.34
CA LYS A 55 12.19 13.19 7.66
C LYS A 55 10.70 13.36 7.39
N HIS A 56 10.03 12.33 6.88
CA HIS A 56 8.61 12.41 6.51
C HIS A 56 7.86 11.19 7.02
N MET A 57 6.70 11.43 7.63
CA MET A 57 5.75 10.39 7.99
C MET A 57 4.40 10.72 7.35
N TYR A 58 3.91 9.82 6.52
CA TYR A 58 2.60 9.88 5.91
C TYR A 58 1.70 8.86 6.59
N LEU A 59 0.60 9.32 7.16
CA LEU A 59 -0.40 8.49 7.82
C LEU A 59 -1.71 8.64 7.08
N PHE A 60 -2.18 7.58 6.46
CA PHE A 60 -3.43 7.57 5.73
C PHE A 60 -4.47 6.75 6.49
N TYR A 61 -5.68 7.31 6.59
CA TYR A 61 -6.87 6.60 6.98
C TYR A 61 -7.76 6.43 5.74
N LEU A 62 -8.04 5.18 5.40
CA LEU A 62 -8.84 4.77 4.24
C LEU A 62 -10.30 4.54 4.68
N GLY A 63 -11.01 5.63 4.97
CA GLY A 63 -12.42 5.59 5.35
C GLY A 63 -13.33 5.07 4.23
N GLU A 64 -14.62 4.90 4.53
CA GLU A 64 -15.61 4.39 3.56
C GLU A 64 -15.87 5.37 2.42
N GLU A 65 -16.01 6.67 2.74
CA GLU A 65 -16.40 7.72 1.78
C GLU A 65 -15.21 8.53 1.26
N ASN A 66 -14.17 8.73 2.08
CA ASN A 66 -12.98 9.48 1.71
C ASN A 66 -11.73 8.92 2.38
N MET A 67 -10.58 9.29 1.81
CA MET A 67 -9.27 9.10 2.42
C MET A 67 -8.85 10.37 3.14
N GLN A 68 -8.24 10.19 4.30
CA GLN A 68 -7.68 11.26 5.11
C GLN A 68 -6.20 11.01 5.28
N ALA A 69 -5.39 12.06 5.23
CA ALA A 69 -3.96 11.98 5.39
C ALA A 69 -3.48 12.98 6.43
N ILE A 70 -2.58 12.54 7.30
CA ILE A 70 -1.76 13.39 8.15
C ILE A 70 -0.32 13.19 7.68
N VAL A 71 0.33 14.27 7.28
CA VAL A 71 1.74 14.28 6.89
C VAL A 71 2.51 15.05 7.93
N ILE A 72 3.58 14.45 8.43
CA ILE A 72 4.51 15.06 9.37
C ILE A 72 5.84 15.24 8.64
N ASN A 73 6.32 16.47 8.58
CA ASN A 73 7.61 16.83 7.99
C ASN A 73 8.55 17.36 9.07
N LEU A 74 9.78 16.87 9.08
CA LEU A 74 10.84 17.36 9.96
C LEU A 74 11.80 18.27 9.17
N LYS A 75 12.09 19.44 9.73
CA LYS A 75 13.02 20.42 9.19
C LYS A 75 14.45 20.27 9.73
N ASN A 76 14.62 19.46 10.78
CA ASN A 76 15.91 19.14 11.37
C ASN A 76 16.51 17.86 10.75
N ASP A 77 17.61 17.37 11.32
CA ASP A 77 18.34 16.18 10.85
C ASP A 77 18.04 14.91 11.64
N VAL A 78 16.97 14.92 12.44
CA VAL A 78 16.52 13.72 13.16
C VAL A 78 15.99 12.71 12.15
N ASP A 79 16.45 11.47 12.25
CA ASP A 79 15.96 10.35 11.44
C ASP A 79 14.89 9.56 12.21
N ILE A 80 13.62 9.75 11.84
CA ILE A 80 12.47 9.14 12.52
C ILE A 80 12.26 7.66 12.18
N THR A 81 13.07 7.08 11.27
CA THR A 81 13.07 5.62 11.03
C THR A 81 13.87 4.88 12.10
N THR A 82 14.68 5.60 12.87
CA THR A 82 15.39 5.06 14.02
C THR A 82 14.50 5.12 15.26
N THR A 83 14.68 4.18 16.19
CA THR A 83 13.95 4.18 17.47
C THR A 83 14.15 5.48 18.25
N GLU A 84 15.38 6.00 18.25
CA GLU A 84 15.74 7.25 18.93
C GLU A 84 15.05 8.46 18.30
N GLY A 85 15.11 8.59 16.98
CA GLY A 85 14.46 9.69 16.28
C GLY A 85 12.94 9.63 16.31
N TYR A 86 12.36 8.43 16.27
CA TYR A 86 10.91 8.25 16.46
C TYR A 86 10.48 8.68 17.87
N ASN A 87 11.21 8.29 18.91
CA ASN A 87 10.93 8.73 20.27
C ASN A 87 11.09 10.24 20.43
N TRP A 88 12.14 10.82 19.84
CA TRP A 88 12.32 12.26 19.81
C TRP A 88 11.11 12.96 19.18
N LEU A 89 10.59 12.48 18.05
CA LEU A 89 9.40 13.05 17.41
C LEU A 89 8.20 13.01 18.35
N ARG A 90 7.96 11.90 19.06
CA ARG A 90 6.83 11.76 20.00
C ARG A 90 6.90 12.76 21.15
N GLU A 91 8.10 13.06 21.64
CA GLU A 91 8.32 14.01 22.73
C GLU A 91 8.27 15.48 22.26
N ASN A 92 8.53 15.73 20.96
CA ASN A 92 8.73 17.06 20.39
C ASN A 92 7.70 17.40 19.30
N LEU A 93 6.48 16.87 19.38
CA LEU A 93 5.42 17.12 18.39
C LEU A 93 5.04 18.61 18.24
N MET A 94 5.33 19.46 19.23
CA MET A 94 5.04 20.90 19.18
C MET A 94 6.28 21.75 18.85
N ASP A 95 7.39 21.11 18.50
CA ASP A 95 8.63 21.79 18.11
C ASP A 95 8.46 22.51 16.77
N GLU A 96 9.11 23.66 16.61
CA GLU A 96 9.04 24.48 15.39
C GLU A 96 9.59 23.76 14.14
N ASN A 97 10.42 22.74 14.34
CA ASN A 97 10.97 21.90 13.28
C ASN A 97 9.99 20.81 12.82
N VAL A 98 8.86 20.63 13.50
CA VAL A 98 7.82 19.66 13.14
C VAL A 98 6.65 20.38 12.48
N GLU A 99 6.35 20.00 11.24
CA GLU A 99 5.25 20.55 10.46
C GLU A 99 4.21 19.48 10.19
N PHE A 100 2.94 19.81 10.47
CA PHE A 100 1.80 18.95 10.18
C PHE A 100 1.01 19.50 9.00
N LEU A 101 0.76 18.63 8.03
CA LEU A 101 -0.17 18.89 6.94
C LEU A 101 -1.31 17.88 7.03
N GLN A 102 -2.52 18.33 6.74
CA GLN A 102 -3.69 17.47 6.66
C GLN A 102 -4.28 17.58 5.26
N ALA A 103 -4.67 16.45 4.69
CA ALA A 103 -5.33 16.39 3.40
C ALA A 103 -6.51 15.43 3.48
N ASN A 104 -7.58 15.76 2.77
CA ASN A 104 -8.71 14.88 2.55
C ASN A 104 -8.90 14.72 1.05
N LYS A 105 -9.15 13.49 0.61
CA LYS A 105 -9.39 13.15 -0.78
C LYS A 105 -10.60 12.23 -0.87
N ASP A 106 -11.64 12.70 -1.54
CA ASP A 106 -12.79 11.86 -1.90
C ASP A 106 -12.35 10.81 -2.92
N TYR A 107 -12.95 9.63 -2.85
CA TYR A 107 -12.71 8.61 -3.86
C TYR A 107 -13.31 9.00 -5.21
N THR A 108 -12.64 8.54 -6.28
CA THR A 108 -13.22 8.47 -7.62
C THR A 108 -14.12 7.23 -7.73
N GLU A 109 -14.55 6.90 -8.94
CA GLU A 109 -15.39 5.72 -9.21
C GLU A 109 -14.70 4.40 -8.81
N ASP A 110 -13.37 4.35 -8.88
CA ASP A 110 -12.58 3.18 -8.47
C ASP A 110 -11.82 3.46 -7.16
N LYS A 111 -12.46 3.09 -6.04
CA LYS A 111 -11.90 3.26 -4.70
C LYS A 111 -10.59 2.48 -4.51
N ASN A 112 -10.49 1.27 -5.06
CA ASN A 112 -9.33 0.43 -4.85
C ASN A 112 -8.12 0.95 -5.62
N LEU A 113 -8.31 1.42 -6.85
CA LEU A 113 -7.26 2.09 -7.59
C LEU A 113 -6.77 3.36 -6.89
N ASP A 114 -7.67 4.12 -6.27
CA ASP A 114 -7.31 5.31 -5.51
C ASP A 114 -6.51 5.00 -4.23
N LYS A 115 -6.89 3.95 -3.50
CA LYS A 115 -6.12 3.45 -2.34
C LYS A 115 -4.74 2.95 -2.77
N PHE A 116 -4.67 2.21 -3.89
CA PHE A 116 -3.42 1.67 -4.42
C PHE A 116 -2.40 2.77 -4.75
N LYS A 117 -2.86 3.91 -5.29
CA LYS A 117 -1.98 5.07 -5.58
C LYS A 117 -1.35 5.73 -4.34
N MET A 118 -1.78 5.39 -3.14
CA MET A 118 -1.22 5.90 -1.88
C MET A 118 -0.13 4.98 -1.31
N ILE A 119 0.05 3.80 -1.89
CA ILE A 119 1.09 2.80 -1.58
C ILE A 119 2.29 3.04 -2.50
#